data_AF-A0A9K3IUM0-F1
#
_entry.id   AF-A0A9K3IUM0-F1
#
_cell.length_a   1.000
_cell.length_b   1.000
_cell.length_c   1.000
_cell.angle_alpha   90.00
_cell.angle_beta   90.00
_cell.angle_gamma   90.00
#
_symmetry.space_group_name_H-M   'P 1'
#
loop_
_entity.id
_entity.type
_entity.pdbx_description
1 polymer ?
#
loop_
_entity_poly.entity_id
_entity_poly.type
_entity_poly.pdbx_seq_one_letter_code
_entity_poly.pdbx_strand_id
1 'polypeptide(L)' 'MGKALGPTGEFFRRRDEWRKHPMLTNQFRHATPGLGIAVVAFGIYVAGEIAYNKIYAPSHTSPRSH' A
#
# COMPACT_ATOMS: atom_id res chain seq x y z
N MET A 1 -13.97 25.78 -16.29
CA MET A 1 -15.37 25.55 -15.91
C MET A 1 -16.07 24.77 -17.00
N GLY A 2 -16.77 23.69 -16.67
CA GLY A 2 -17.55 22.92 -17.65
C GLY A 2 -18.72 23.73 -18.22
N LYS A 3 -19.07 23.50 -19.48
CA LYS A 3 -20.22 24.11 -20.16
C LYS A 3 -21.49 23.85 -19.35
N ALA A 4 -22.33 24.88 -19.17
CA ALA A 4 -23.61 24.74 -18.48
C ALA A 4 -24.42 23.60 -19.12
N LEU A 5 -24.83 22.65 -18.30
CA LEU A 5 -25.59 21.50 -18.77
C LEU A 5 -27.00 21.98 -19.14
N GLY A 6 -27.44 21.71 -20.37
CA GLY A 6 -28.83 21.93 -20.76
C GLY A 6 -29.80 21.05 -19.95
N PRO A 7 -31.13 21.18 -20.18
CA PRO A 7 -32.16 20.50 -19.38
C PRO A 7 -31.95 18.98 -19.26
N THR A 8 -31.57 18.34 -20.36
CA THR A 8 -31.26 16.90 -20.43
C THR A 8 -29.95 16.55 -19.70
N GLY A 9 -28.96 17.44 -19.75
CA GLY A 9 -27.69 17.26 -19.04
C GLY A 9 -27.85 17.31 -17.53
N GLU A 10 -28.72 18.21 -17.04
CA GLU A 10 -29.08 18.29 -15.61
C GLU A 10 -29.86 17.06 -15.15
N PHE A 11 -30.76 16.52 -15.97
CA PHE A 11 -31.48 15.28 -15.66
C PHE A 11 -30.54 14.09 -15.45
N PHE A 12 -29.58 13.89 -16.35
CA PHE A 12 -28.60 12.81 -16.20
C PHE A 12 -27.61 13.11 -15.06
N ARG A 13 -27.24 14.37 -14.82
CA ARG A 13 -26.39 14.75 -13.68
C ARG A 13 -27.01 14.34 -12.35
N ARG A 14 -28.27 14.70 -12.10
CA ARG A 14 -28.98 14.33 -10.85
C ARG A 14 -29.09 12.82 -10.69
N ARG A 15 -29.29 12.09 -11.79
CA ARG A 15 -29.27 10.63 -11.78
C ARG A 15 -27.89 10.04 -11.56
N ASP A 16 -26.82 10.67 -12.01
CA ASP A 16 -25.45 10.18 -11.84
C ASP A 16 -24.85 10.54 -10.48
N GLU A 17 -25.45 11.49 -9.75
CA GLU A 17 -24.99 11.93 -8.43
C GLU A 17 -24.87 10.80 -7.41
N TRP A 18 -25.76 9.79 -7.45
CA TRP A 18 -25.65 8.65 -6.54
C TRP A 18 -24.35 7.86 -6.75
N ARG A 19 -23.78 7.84 -7.96
CA ARG A 19 -22.52 7.13 -8.23
C ARG A 19 -21.31 7.85 -7.63
N LYS A 20 -21.46 9.13 -7.33
CA LYS A 20 -20.45 9.92 -6.61
C LYS A 20 -20.50 9.69 -5.10
N HIS A 21 -21.36 8.78 -4.62
CA HIS A 21 -21.47 8.46 -3.21
C HIS A 21 -20.10 8.07 -2.63
N PRO A 22 -19.72 8.59 -1.44
CA PRO A 22 -18.38 8.40 -0.86
C PRO A 22 -17.91 6.94 -0.76
N MET A 23 -18.86 6.02 -0.63
CA MET A 23 -18.61 4.58 -0.60
C MET A 23 -18.06 4.02 -1.94
N LEU A 24 -18.46 4.59 -3.08
CA LEU A 24 -18.01 4.15 -4.41
C LEU A 24 -16.78 4.91 -4.92
N THR A 25 -16.53 6.13 -4.44
CA THR A 25 -15.42 6.97 -4.94
C THR A 25 -14.08 6.69 -4.24
N ASN A 26 -14.10 6.16 -3.01
CA ASN A 26 -12.89 6.00 -2.19
C ASN A 26 -12.22 4.60 -2.31
N GLN A 27 -12.31 3.95 -3.48
CA GLN A 27 -11.85 2.57 -3.67
C GLN A 27 -10.33 2.39 -3.51
N PHE A 28 -9.52 3.35 -3.99
CA PHE A 28 -8.06 3.24 -3.91
C PHE A 28 -7.51 3.24 -2.48
N ARG A 29 -8.17 3.94 -1.55
CA ARG A 29 -7.76 3.98 -0.13
C ARG A 29 -7.92 2.62 0.56
N HIS A 30 -8.83 1.78 0.05
CA HIS A 30 -9.13 0.46 0.60
C HIS A 30 -8.69 -0.69 -0.31
N ALA A 31 -7.96 -0.40 -1.40
CA ALA A 31 -7.52 -1.42 -2.34
C ALA A 31 -6.54 -2.43 -1.72
N THR A 32 -5.74 -2.00 -0.74
CA THR A 32 -4.76 -2.83 -0.05
C THR A 32 -4.92 -2.74 1.48
N PRO A 33 -5.97 -3.36 2.05
CA PRO A 33 -6.18 -3.33 3.49
C PRO A 33 -5.01 -4.01 4.20
N GLY A 34 -4.48 -3.36 5.24
CA GLY A 34 -3.38 -3.92 6.03
C GLY A 34 -1.97 -3.82 5.41
N LEU A 35 -1.82 -3.23 4.21
CA LEU A 35 -0.50 -3.06 3.58
C LEU A 35 0.49 -2.32 4.49
N GLY A 36 0.06 -1.25 5.17
CA GLY A 36 0.91 -0.51 6.09
C GLY A 36 1.41 -1.36 7.27
N ILE A 37 0.54 -2.22 7.82
CA ILE A 37 0.90 -3.14 8.92
C ILE A 37 1.86 -4.21 8.41
N ALA A 38 1.60 -4.75 7.21
CA ALA A 38 2.47 -5.74 6.60
C ALA A 38 3.89 -5.18 6.34
N VAL A 39 4.00 -3.95 5.85
CA VAL A 39 5.30 -3.29 5.64
C VAL A 39 6.06 -3.11 6.95
N VAL A 40 5.39 -2.70 8.03
CA VAL A 40 6.02 -2.55 9.35
C VAL A 40 6.50 -3.89 9.90
N ALA A 41 5.64 -4.91 9.88
CA ALA A 41 6.00 -6.25 10.36
C ALA A 41 7.16 -6.85 9.57
N PHE A 42 7.12 -6.71 8.23
CA PHE A 42 8.19 -7.16 7.35
C PHE A 42 9.51 -6.41 7.62
N GLY A 43 9.45 -5.10 7.84
CA GLY A 43 10.62 -4.30 8.20
C GLY A 43 11.27 -4.76 9.51
N ILE A 44 10.47 -5.06 10.53
CA ILE A 44 10.97 -5.60 11.81
C ILE A 44 11.67 -6.95 11.60
N TYR A 45 11.06 -7.83 10.81
CA TYR A 45 11.63 -9.14 10.50
C TYR A 45 13.01 -9.01 9.82
N VAL A 46 13.11 -8.22 8.76
CA VAL A 46 14.38 -8.02 8.02
C VAL A 46 15.43 -7.35 8.90
N ALA A 47 15.07 -6.33 9.68
CA ALA A 47 16.01 -5.69 10.60
C ALA A 47 16.52 -6.66 11.67
N GLY A 48 15.63 -7.50 12.20
CA GLY A 48 15.99 -8.57 13.15
C GLY A 48 16.95 -9.59 12.53
N GLU A 49 16.68 -10.02 11.30
CA GLU A 49 17.54 -10.96 10.57
C GLU A 49 18.94 -10.37 10.30
N ILE A 50 19.02 -9.11 9.84
CA ILE A 50 20.29 -8.42 9.63
C ILE A 50 21.08 -8.30 10.93
N ALA A 51 20.42 -7.91 12.03
CA ALA A 51 21.07 -7.81 13.34
C ALA A 51 21.54 -9.17 13.85
N TYR A 52 20.70 -10.19 13.74
CA TYR A 52 21.03 -11.57 14.13
C TYR A 52 22.25 -12.08 13.36
N ASN A 53 22.23 -11.98 12.04
CA ASN A 53 23.33 -12.43 11.19
C ASN A 53 24.62 -11.66 11.49
N LYS A 54 24.55 -10.37 11.84
CA LYS A 54 25.74 -9.57 12.17
C LYS A 54 26.34 -9.93 13.54
N ILE A 55 25.51 -10.29 14.51
CA ILE A 55 25.96 -10.66 15.87
C ILE A 55 26.45 -12.11 15.91
N TYR A 56 25.77 -13.01 15.18
CA TYR A 56 26.04 -14.45 15.20
C TYR A 56 26.77 -14.95 13.96
N ALA A 57 27.27 -14.06 13.09
CA ALA A 57 28.08 -14.46 11.94
C ALA A 57 29.22 -15.38 12.41
N PRO A 58 29.29 -16.63 11.92
CA PRO A 58 30.42 -17.49 12.24
C PRO A 58 31.68 -16.83 11.68
N SER A 59 32.68 -16.59 12.53
CA SER A 59 34.01 -16.27 12.06
C SER A 59 34.45 -17.40 11.14
N HIS A 60 34.64 -17.11 9.86
CA HIS A 60 35.25 -18.05 8.92
C HIS A 60 36.68 -18.30 9.40
N THR A 61 36.86 -19.27 10.31
CA THR A 61 38.15 -19.90 10.55
C THR A 61 38.49 -20.67 9.30
N SER A 62 39.16 -20.00 8.35
CA SER A 62 39.86 -20.68 7.27
C SER A 62 40.78 -21.73 7.91
N PRO A 63 40.57 -23.04 7.67
CA PRO A 63 41.52 -24.02 8.15
C PRO A 63 42.82 -23.77 7.38
N ARG A 64 43.85 -23.32 8.09
CA ARG A 64 45.22 -23.20 7.56
C ARG A 64 45.70 -24.61 7.26
N SER A 65 45.67 -25.00 5.99
CA SER A 65 46.25 -26.25 5.50
C SER A 65 47.76 -26.08 5.29
N HIS A 66 48.52 -26.94 5.97
CA HIS A 66 49.90 -27.39 5.74
C HIS A 66 51.04 -26.37 5.66
#